data_AF-A0A7W2B0Z7-F1
#
_entry.id   AF-A0A7W2B0Z7-F1
#
_cell.length_a   1.000
_cell.length_b   1.000
_cell.length_c   1.000
_cell.angle_alpha   90.00
_cell.angle_beta   90.00
_cell.angle_gamma   90.00
#
_symmetry.space_group_name_H-M   'P 1'
#
loop_
_entity.id
_entity.type
_entity.pdbx_description
1 polymer ?
#
loop_
_entity_poly.entity_id
_entity_poly.type
_entity_poly.pdbx_seq_one_letter_code
_entity_poly.pdbx_strand_id
1 'polypeptide(L)'
;IDNYKKCEEIKKILNNIQFSISMKPMTSSDQVLKLNEIHQAALELSEPDKILNEIKKGESKSREFKSTFSLDLKTNKKENYIIESSVKSIAGFLNAEGGNLYIGVDDGGKILGLECEIGENKIVKNIDKYMLMIKDVVKHRLGSNHLKDIDIRNYDIQNKTIVAIHCSKSKTQVFYNKSDLYVRFGPSTEKLVGPELIQYSNERFKMN
;
A
#
# COMPACT_ATOMS: atom_id res chain seq x y z
N ILE A 1 -5.87 28.84 -8.42
CA ILE A 1 -5.52 30.26 -8.16
C ILE A 1 -5.48 30.54 -6.66
N ASP A 2 -6.49 30.13 -5.89
CA ASP A 2 -6.55 30.35 -4.44
C ASP A 2 -5.42 29.64 -3.65
N ASN A 3 -5.20 28.35 -3.88
CA ASN A 3 -4.15 27.59 -3.20
C ASN A 3 -2.72 28.10 -3.51
N TYR A 4 -2.48 28.60 -4.72
CA TYR A 4 -1.18 29.18 -5.10
C TYR A 4 -0.89 30.47 -4.33
N LYS A 5 -1.89 31.35 -4.16
CA LYS A 5 -1.76 32.56 -3.33
C LYS A 5 -1.51 32.22 -1.87
N LYS A 6 -2.22 31.24 -1.33
CA LYS A 6 -2.00 30.74 0.05
C LYS A 6 -0.56 30.24 0.25
N CYS A 7 -0.01 29.50 -0.71
CA CYS A 7 1.39 29.05 -0.64
C CYS A 7 2.39 30.23 -0.64
N GLU A 8 2.15 31.25 -1.46
CA GLU A 8 3.02 32.45 -1.50
C GLU A 8 2.93 33.26 -0.20
N GLU A 9 1.75 33.35 0.42
CA GLU A 9 1.58 33.98 1.73
C GLU A 9 2.31 33.21 2.84
N ILE A 10 2.21 31.88 2.85
CA ILE A 10 2.94 31.02 3.79
C ILE A 10 4.45 31.22 3.65
N LYS A 11 4.98 31.25 2.42
CA LYS A 11 6.42 31.52 2.17
C LYS A 11 6.87 32.85 2.76
N LYS A 12 6.07 33.91 2.60
CA LYS A 12 6.39 35.24 3.16
C LYS A 12 6.41 35.20 4.69
N ILE A 13 5.45 34.52 5.32
CA ILE A 13 5.40 34.37 6.78
C ILE A 13 6.63 33.61 7.29
N LEU A 14 7.01 32.51 6.65
CA LEU A 14 8.19 31.72 7.01
C LEU A 14 9.48 32.55 6.92
N ASN A 15 9.66 33.32 5.84
CA ASN A 15 10.82 34.20 5.68
C ASN A 15 10.89 35.27 6.78
N ASN A 16 9.75 35.82 7.20
CA ASN A 16 9.69 36.80 8.29
C ASN A 16 10.04 36.18 9.65
N ILE A 17 9.59 34.95 9.91
CA ILE A 17 9.93 34.20 11.13
C ILE A 17 11.44 33.91 11.14
N GLN A 18 11.99 33.43 10.02
CA GLN A 18 13.42 33.16 9.88
C GLN A 18 14.28 34.40 10.15
N PHE A 19 13.89 35.54 9.58
CA PHE A 19 14.56 36.82 9.83
C PHE A 19 14.50 37.22 11.32
N SER A 20 13.33 37.05 11.96
CA SER A 20 13.13 37.38 13.38
C SER A 20 14.00 36.52 14.31
N ILE A 21 14.10 35.21 14.05
CA ILE A 21 14.96 34.27 14.79
C ILE A 21 16.44 34.65 14.67
N SER A 22 16.87 35.06 13.47
CA SER A 22 18.27 35.41 13.21
C SER A 22 18.73 36.69 13.92
N MET A 23 17.80 37.61 14.19
CA MET A 23 18.09 38.93 14.75
C MET A 23 17.97 39.00 16.28
N LYS A 24 17.15 38.13 16.90
CA LYS A 24 17.08 37.91 18.35
C LYS A 24 16.64 36.45 18.62
N PRO A 25 17.28 35.69 19.53
CA PRO A 25 16.72 34.42 19.98
C PRO A 25 15.32 34.69 20.57
N MET A 26 14.28 34.18 19.91
CA MET A 26 12.90 34.65 20.09
C MET A 26 12.35 34.43 21.51
N THR A 27 11.70 35.47 22.04
CA THR A 27 11.09 35.54 23.38
C THR A 27 9.55 35.48 23.40
N SER A 28 8.85 35.32 22.26
CA SER A 28 7.41 35.03 22.28
C SER A 28 7.17 33.54 21.99
N SER A 29 6.73 32.81 23.00
CA SER A 29 6.33 31.39 22.92
C SER A 29 5.42 31.11 21.71
N ASP A 30 4.53 32.04 21.40
CA ASP A 30 3.44 31.83 20.45
C ASP A 30 3.88 31.76 19.00
N GLN A 31 4.91 32.51 18.59
CA GLN A 31 5.42 32.44 17.22
C GLN A 31 6.27 31.19 17.00
N VAL A 32 7.00 30.74 18.02
CA VAL A 32 7.72 29.46 18.00
C VAL A 32 6.73 28.29 17.99
N LEU A 33 5.65 28.37 18.78
CA LEU A 33 4.57 27.38 18.76
C LEU A 33 3.90 27.30 17.39
N LYS A 34 3.54 28.43 16.77
CA LYS A 34 2.98 28.46 15.40
C LYS A 34 3.95 27.92 14.36
N LEU A 35 5.24 28.22 14.47
CA LEU A 35 6.25 27.65 13.58
C LEU A 35 6.33 26.12 13.74
N ASN A 36 6.29 25.63 14.98
CA ASN A 36 6.25 24.20 15.25
C ASN A 36 4.98 23.53 14.72
N GLU A 37 3.82 24.18 14.83
CA GLU A 37 2.56 23.68 14.24
C GLU A 37 2.63 23.63 12.71
N ILE A 38 3.13 24.68 12.05
CA ILE A 38 3.33 24.69 10.59
C ILE A 38 4.35 23.62 10.18
N HIS A 39 5.43 23.47 10.95
CA HIS A 39 6.44 22.45 10.71
C HIS A 39 5.88 21.04 10.87
N GLN A 40 5.09 20.77 11.92
CA GLN A 40 4.42 19.49 12.10
C GLN A 40 3.39 19.22 11.00
N ALA A 41 2.55 20.20 10.66
CA ALA A 41 1.57 20.08 9.58
C ALA A 41 2.23 19.92 8.19
N ALA A 42 3.40 20.51 7.98
CA ALA A 42 4.19 20.33 6.75
C ALA A 42 4.94 18.98 6.72
N LEU A 43 5.28 18.43 7.89
CA LEU A 43 5.85 17.09 8.05
C LEU A 43 4.79 15.98 8.02
N GLU A 44 3.53 16.32 8.30
CA GLU A 44 2.39 15.44 8.07
C GLU A 44 2.21 15.25 6.56
N LEU A 45 2.99 14.30 6.02
CA LEU A 45 2.81 13.81 4.68
C LEU A 45 1.35 13.43 4.50
N SER A 46 0.74 13.90 3.41
CA SER A 46 -0.56 13.38 3.01
C SER A 46 -0.46 11.86 2.87
N GLU A 47 -1.53 11.12 3.13
CA GLU A 47 -1.51 9.67 2.96
C GLU A 47 -0.99 9.25 1.55
N PRO A 48 -1.39 9.90 0.44
CA PRO A 48 -0.78 9.66 -0.87
C PRO A 48 0.75 9.83 -0.91
N ASP A 49 1.30 10.85 -0.25
CA ASP A 49 2.76 11.08 -0.22
C ASP A 49 3.48 10.02 0.63
N LYS A 50 2.88 9.55 1.73
CA LYS A 50 3.39 8.42 2.52
C LYS A 50 3.47 7.16 1.67
N ILE A 51 2.40 6.85 0.92
CA ILE A 51 2.36 5.70 0.01
C ILE A 51 3.40 5.82 -1.09
N LEU A 52 3.53 7.01 -1.71
CA LEU A 52 4.55 7.25 -2.72
C LEU A 52 5.96 7.06 -2.16
N ASN A 53 6.21 7.49 -0.93
CA ASN A 53 7.51 7.28 -0.27
C ASN A 53 7.77 5.80 0.04
N GLU A 54 6.75 5.01 0.40
CA GLU A 54 6.92 3.55 0.53
C GLU A 54 7.23 2.88 -0.81
N ILE A 55 6.56 3.28 -1.89
CA ILE A 55 6.82 2.75 -3.23
C ILE A 55 8.26 3.05 -3.67
N LYS A 56 8.77 4.26 -3.39
CA LYS A 56 10.16 4.64 -3.69
C LYS A 56 11.21 3.82 -2.96
N LYS A 57 10.87 3.17 -1.84
CA LYS A 57 11.78 2.27 -1.11
C LYS A 57 11.95 0.91 -1.80
N GLY A 58 11.20 0.65 -2.88
CA GLY A 58 11.28 -0.60 -3.63
C GLY A 58 10.60 -1.78 -2.93
N GLU A 59 10.55 -2.89 -3.66
CA GLU A 59 10.07 -4.17 -3.13
C GLU A 59 10.94 -4.68 -1.98
N SER A 60 10.32 -5.43 -1.08
CA SER A 60 11.01 -5.99 0.09
C SER A 60 10.20 -7.16 0.66
N LYS A 61 10.60 -7.62 1.86
CA LYS A 61 9.82 -8.61 2.62
C LYS A 61 8.41 -8.17 3.01
N SER A 62 8.14 -6.86 3.01
CA SER A 62 6.84 -6.30 3.38
C SER A 62 6.25 -5.39 2.30
N ARG A 63 6.82 -5.37 1.09
CA ARG A 63 6.31 -4.59 -0.05
C ARG A 63 6.40 -5.40 -1.33
N GLU A 64 5.29 -5.51 -2.04
CA GLU A 64 5.17 -6.15 -3.35
C GLU A 64 4.49 -5.17 -4.31
N PHE A 65 4.97 -5.08 -5.55
CA PHE A 65 4.39 -4.27 -6.59
C PHE A 65 3.75 -5.15 -7.67
N LYS A 66 2.62 -4.68 -8.21
CA LYS A 66 1.95 -5.28 -9.36
C LYS A 66 1.48 -4.17 -10.28
N SER A 67 1.77 -4.31 -11.57
CA SER A 67 1.32 -3.34 -12.57
C SER A 67 -0.20 -3.31 -12.69
N THR A 68 -0.85 -4.46 -12.54
CA THR A 68 -2.30 -4.68 -12.67
C THR A 68 -2.73 -5.80 -11.72
N PHE A 69 -4.03 -5.93 -11.47
CA PHE A 69 -4.56 -7.04 -10.68
C PHE A 69 -4.97 -8.24 -11.54
N SER A 70 -5.43 -7.99 -12.77
CA SER A 70 -6.00 -9.05 -13.62
C SER A 70 -5.66 -8.95 -15.11
N LEU A 71 -5.31 -7.77 -15.61
CA LEU A 71 -4.98 -7.55 -17.02
C LEU A 71 -3.51 -7.87 -17.31
N ASP A 72 -3.27 -8.76 -18.26
CA ASP A 72 -1.94 -8.91 -18.86
C ASP A 72 -1.71 -7.78 -19.87
N LEU A 73 -0.74 -6.91 -19.57
CA LEU A 73 -0.40 -5.76 -20.41
C LEU A 73 0.16 -6.16 -21.79
N LYS A 74 0.66 -7.38 -21.97
CA LYS A 74 1.18 -7.87 -23.25
C LYS A 74 0.07 -8.37 -24.16
N THR A 75 -0.87 -9.13 -23.61
CA THR A 75 -1.96 -9.75 -24.38
C THR A 75 -3.24 -8.91 -24.37
N ASN A 76 -3.31 -7.90 -23.50
CA ASN A 76 -4.48 -7.06 -23.24
C ASN A 76 -5.74 -7.89 -22.89
N LYS A 77 -5.54 -8.99 -22.16
CA LYS A 77 -6.60 -9.90 -21.71
C LYS A 77 -6.58 -10.05 -20.21
N LYS A 78 -7.76 -10.33 -19.65
CA LYS A 78 -7.89 -10.70 -18.26
C LYS A 78 -7.35 -12.12 -18.08
N GLU A 79 -6.37 -12.27 -17.20
CA GLU A 79 -5.65 -13.51 -17.00
C GLU A 79 -5.64 -13.93 -15.52
N ASN A 80 -5.98 -15.20 -15.27
CA ASN A 80 -6.07 -15.71 -13.90
C ASN A 80 -4.71 -15.74 -13.20
N TYR A 81 -3.61 -16.01 -13.90
CA TYR A 81 -2.30 -16.13 -13.26
C TYR A 81 -1.83 -14.83 -12.58
N ILE A 82 -2.27 -13.67 -13.09
CA ILE A 82 -1.97 -12.34 -12.50
C ILE A 82 -2.74 -12.16 -11.19
N ILE A 83 -4.02 -12.53 -11.20
CA ILE A 83 -4.87 -12.53 -10.01
C ILE A 83 -4.27 -13.47 -8.96
N GLU A 84 -3.89 -14.69 -9.38
CA GLU A 84 -3.31 -15.68 -8.48
C GLU A 84 -2.00 -15.19 -7.86
N SER A 85 -1.11 -14.56 -8.64
CA SER A 85 0.13 -13.98 -8.13
C SER A 85 -0.15 -12.97 -7.01
N SER A 86 -1.09 -12.07 -7.23
CA SER A 86 -1.50 -11.07 -6.23
C SER A 86 -2.05 -11.71 -4.95
N VAL A 87 -2.95 -12.69 -5.09
CA VAL A 87 -3.58 -13.37 -3.94
C VAL A 87 -2.56 -14.22 -3.17
N LYS A 88 -1.61 -14.87 -3.85
CA LYS A 88 -0.52 -15.62 -3.20
C LYS A 88 0.37 -14.67 -2.40
N SER A 89 0.70 -13.48 -2.91
CA SER A 89 1.44 -12.47 -2.15
C SER A 89 0.68 -12.00 -0.91
N ILE A 90 -0.63 -11.78 -1.01
CA ILE A 90 -1.49 -11.46 0.16
C ILE A 90 -1.42 -12.60 1.20
N ALA A 91 -1.58 -13.86 0.79
CA ALA A 91 -1.45 -15.00 1.68
C ALA A 91 -0.06 -15.06 2.34
N GLY A 92 1.00 -14.82 1.54
CA GLY A 92 2.38 -14.74 2.00
C GLY A 92 2.58 -13.72 3.11
N PHE A 93 2.05 -12.50 2.93
CA PHE A 93 2.12 -11.44 3.95
C PHE A 93 1.37 -11.82 5.22
N LEU A 94 0.14 -12.30 5.10
CA LEU A 94 -0.69 -12.69 6.25
C LEU A 94 -0.03 -13.79 7.09
N ASN A 95 0.61 -14.76 6.43
CA ASN A 95 1.30 -15.85 7.12
C ASN A 95 2.64 -15.42 7.74
N ALA A 96 3.33 -14.45 7.13
CA ALA A 96 4.61 -13.93 7.60
C ALA A 96 4.45 -12.81 8.65
N GLU A 97 5.09 -11.66 8.41
CA GLU A 97 5.12 -10.49 9.31
C GLU A 97 4.06 -9.43 8.97
N GLY A 98 3.21 -9.67 7.97
CA GLY A 98 2.41 -8.64 7.31
C GLY A 98 3.15 -7.96 6.16
N GLY A 99 2.50 -6.99 5.53
CA GLY A 99 3.07 -6.25 4.40
C GLY A 99 2.02 -5.58 3.52
N ASN A 100 2.49 -4.90 2.49
CA ASN A 100 1.67 -4.12 1.58
C ASN A 100 1.86 -4.60 0.14
N LEU A 101 0.74 -4.82 -0.54
CA LEU A 101 0.71 -5.03 -1.98
C LEU A 101 0.21 -3.75 -2.66
N TYR A 102 1.00 -3.19 -3.58
CA TYR A 102 0.64 -2.00 -4.36
C TYR A 102 0.33 -2.38 -5.80
N ILE A 103 -0.88 -2.09 -6.25
CA ILE A 103 -1.39 -2.41 -7.59
C ILE A 103 -1.50 -1.11 -8.40
N GLY A 104 -1.05 -1.13 -9.66
CA GLY A 104 -0.86 0.06 -10.49
C GLY A 104 0.57 0.59 -10.44
N VAL A 105 1.53 -0.24 -10.02
CA VAL A 105 2.95 0.10 -9.83
C VAL A 105 3.80 -0.97 -10.52
N ASP A 106 4.79 -0.59 -11.33
CA ASP A 106 5.71 -1.56 -11.91
C ASP A 106 6.81 -2.00 -10.93
N ASP A 107 7.57 -3.02 -11.30
CA ASP A 107 8.65 -3.59 -10.47
C ASP A 107 9.75 -2.55 -10.16
N GLY A 108 9.85 -1.48 -10.96
CA GLY A 108 10.77 -0.35 -10.74
C GLY A 108 10.22 0.75 -9.83
N GLY A 109 9.00 0.58 -9.29
CA GLY A 109 8.33 1.58 -8.45
C GLY A 109 7.72 2.75 -9.24
N LYS A 110 7.59 2.64 -10.56
CA LYS A 110 6.91 3.65 -11.38
C LYS A 110 5.40 3.53 -11.22
N ILE A 111 4.76 4.66 -11.00
CA ILE A 111 3.29 4.74 -10.94
C ILE A 111 2.73 4.57 -12.36
N LEU A 112 2.11 3.42 -12.63
CA LEU A 112 1.43 3.13 -13.90
C LEU A 112 -0.01 3.62 -13.88
N GLY A 113 -0.70 3.40 -12.76
CA GLY A 113 -2.13 3.63 -12.61
C GLY A 113 -2.99 2.43 -13.03
N LEU A 114 -4.27 2.46 -12.68
CA LEU A 114 -5.25 1.40 -12.91
C LEU A 114 -6.28 1.73 -14.00
N GLU A 115 -6.08 2.82 -14.75
CA GLU A 115 -6.97 3.27 -15.83
C GLU A 115 -7.00 2.29 -17.02
N CYS A 116 -6.04 1.36 -17.07
CA CYS A 116 -6.08 0.24 -18.02
C CYS A 116 -7.15 -0.81 -17.65
N GLU A 117 -7.48 -0.97 -16.36
CA GLU A 117 -8.49 -1.92 -15.87
C GLU A 117 -9.81 -1.23 -15.47
N ILE A 118 -9.78 0.07 -15.15
CA ILE A 118 -10.91 0.83 -14.64
C ILE A 118 -11.40 1.86 -15.67
N GLY A 119 -12.70 1.80 -16.01
CA GLY A 119 -13.36 2.73 -16.93
C GLY A 119 -14.61 2.15 -17.57
N GLU A 120 -15.37 2.99 -18.30
CA GLU A 120 -16.69 2.65 -18.85
C GLU A 120 -16.68 1.41 -19.77
N ASN A 121 -15.58 1.20 -20.50
CA ASN A 121 -15.35 0.07 -21.41
C ASN A 121 -14.10 -0.75 -21.02
N LYS A 122 -13.78 -0.82 -19.72
CA LYS A 122 -12.66 -1.61 -19.19
C LYS A 122 -13.17 -2.80 -18.38
N ILE A 123 -12.25 -3.53 -17.74
CA ILE A 123 -12.57 -4.72 -16.93
C ILE A 123 -13.58 -4.37 -15.84
N VAL A 124 -13.44 -3.22 -15.20
CA VAL A 124 -14.31 -2.75 -14.13
C VAL A 124 -14.72 -1.31 -14.36
N LYS A 125 -15.97 -0.97 -14.06
CA LYS A 125 -16.53 0.36 -14.37
C LYS A 125 -15.93 1.51 -13.56
N ASN A 126 -15.60 1.29 -12.29
CA ASN A 126 -15.11 2.32 -11.37
C ASN A 126 -14.28 1.70 -10.23
N ILE A 127 -13.64 2.56 -9.43
CA ILE A 127 -12.75 2.16 -8.34
C ILE A 127 -13.45 1.36 -7.24
N ASP A 128 -14.69 1.74 -6.87
CA ASP A 128 -15.44 1.03 -5.82
C ASP A 128 -15.71 -0.43 -6.20
N LYS A 129 -16.13 -0.66 -7.45
CA LYS A 129 -16.34 -2.02 -7.98
C LYS A 129 -15.03 -2.77 -8.12
N TYR A 130 -13.93 -2.08 -8.38
CA TYR A 130 -12.61 -2.70 -8.49
C TYR A 130 -12.14 -3.20 -7.12
N MET A 131 -12.24 -2.36 -6.08
CA MET A 131 -11.95 -2.78 -4.69
C MET A 131 -12.87 -3.91 -4.21
N LEU A 132 -14.15 -3.87 -4.58
CA LEU A 132 -15.09 -4.95 -4.29
C LEU A 132 -14.68 -6.27 -4.97
N MET A 133 -14.29 -6.22 -6.25
CA MET A 133 -13.80 -7.38 -6.99
C MET A 133 -12.56 -7.98 -6.31
N ILE A 134 -11.58 -7.17 -5.90
CA ILE A 134 -10.40 -7.65 -5.16
C ILE A 134 -10.85 -8.35 -3.87
N LYS A 135 -11.71 -7.69 -3.08
CA LYS A 135 -12.22 -8.24 -1.82
C LYS A 135 -12.92 -9.58 -2.02
N ASP A 136 -13.74 -9.73 -3.05
CA ASP A 136 -14.47 -10.97 -3.34
C ASP A 136 -13.52 -12.08 -3.79
N VAL A 137 -12.53 -11.76 -4.62
CA VAL A 137 -11.48 -12.71 -5.01
C VAL A 137 -10.69 -13.18 -3.79
N VAL A 138 -10.22 -12.26 -2.95
CA VAL A 138 -9.48 -12.58 -1.72
C VAL A 138 -10.33 -13.43 -0.78
N LYS A 139 -11.60 -13.05 -0.56
CA LYS A 139 -12.56 -13.82 0.24
C LYS A 139 -12.74 -15.24 -0.30
N HIS A 140 -12.89 -15.40 -1.60
CA HIS A 140 -13.09 -16.70 -2.23
C HIS A 140 -11.86 -17.60 -2.11
N ARG A 141 -10.67 -17.02 -2.28
CA ARG A 141 -9.40 -17.78 -2.31
C ARG A 141 -8.81 -18.05 -0.94
N LEU A 142 -8.94 -17.12 0.02
CA LEU A 142 -8.30 -17.19 1.34
C LEU A 142 -9.31 -17.43 2.47
N GLY A 143 -10.61 -17.25 2.22
CA GLY A 143 -11.66 -17.38 3.23
C GLY A 143 -11.99 -16.07 3.94
N SER A 144 -13.24 -15.94 4.42
CA SER A 144 -13.76 -14.70 5.00
C SER A 144 -13.13 -14.31 6.34
N ASN A 145 -12.60 -15.27 7.09
CA ASN A 145 -12.09 -15.04 8.46
C ASN A 145 -10.85 -14.14 8.49
N HIS A 146 -10.12 -14.07 7.38
CA HIS A 146 -8.89 -13.28 7.26
C HIS A 146 -9.13 -11.89 6.69
N LEU A 147 -10.35 -11.56 6.24
CA LEU A 147 -10.65 -10.21 5.72
C LEU A 147 -10.47 -9.11 6.76
N LYS A 148 -10.58 -9.42 8.05
CA LYS A 148 -10.30 -8.48 9.15
C LYS A 148 -8.82 -8.07 9.25
N ASP A 149 -7.93 -8.90 8.71
CA ASP A 149 -6.49 -8.68 8.70
C ASP A 149 -6.05 -7.96 7.40
N ILE A 150 -7.00 -7.55 6.55
CA ILE A 150 -6.74 -6.96 5.22
C ILE A 150 -7.51 -5.65 5.08
N ASP A 151 -6.80 -4.57 4.76
CA ASP A 151 -7.36 -3.26 4.48
C ASP A 151 -7.02 -2.83 3.05
N ILE A 152 -8.05 -2.59 2.23
CA ILE A 152 -7.93 -2.25 0.81
C ILE A 152 -8.30 -0.79 0.65
N ARG A 153 -7.35 0.02 0.17
CA ARG A 153 -7.55 1.46 -0.06
C ARG A 153 -7.05 1.87 -1.43
N ASN A 154 -7.73 2.83 -2.05
CA ASN A 154 -7.25 3.48 -3.26
C ASN A 154 -6.59 4.83 -2.93
N TYR A 155 -5.64 5.22 -3.77
CA TYR A 155 -4.95 6.50 -3.68
C TYR A 155 -4.78 7.09 -5.07
N ASP A 156 -4.94 8.40 -5.19
CA ASP A 156 -4.60 9.14 -6.40
C ASP A 156 -3.20 9.74 -6.22
N ILE A 157 -2.23 9.21 -6.97
CA ILE A 157 -0.82 9.59 -6.91
C ILE A 157 -0.40 9.97 -8.32
N GLN A 158 0.15 11.17 -8.51
CA GLN A 158 0.55 11.67 -9.83
C GLN A 158 -0.58 11.60 -10.87
N ASN A 159 -1.81 11.95 -10.47
CA ASN A 159 -3.03 11.88 -11.28
C ASN A 159 -3.37 10.48 -11.80
N LYS A 160 -2.92 9.44 -11.09
CA LYS A 160 -3.20 8.05 -11.41
C LYS A 160 -3.74 7.34 -10.19
N THR A 161 -4.77 6.53 -10.39
CA THR A 161 -5.35 5.74 -9.32
C THR A 161 -4.53 4.46 -9.12
N ILE A 162 -4.09 4.21 -7.89
CA ILE A 162 -3.50 2.95 -7.46
C ILE A 162 -4.32 2.34 -6.33
N VAL A 163 -4.10 1.05 -6.04
CA VAL A 163 -4.68 0.37 -4.88
C VAL A 163 -3.56 -0.16 -4.00
N ALA A 164 -3.62 0.12 -2.70
CA ALA A 164 -2.78 -0.50 -1.70
C ALA A 164 -3.60 -1.47 -0.84
N ILE A 165 -3.09 -2.69 -0.68
CA ILE A 165 -3.67 -3.73 0.16
C ILE A 165 -2.73 -3.94 1.34
N HIS A 166 -3.14 -3.43 2.50
CA HIS A 166 -2.40 -3.56 3.74
C HIS A 166 -2.80 -4.87 4.43
N CYS A 167 -1.83 -5.74 4.65
CA CYS A 167 -2.01 -7.05 5.26
C CYS A 167 -1.35 -7.05 6.64
N SER A 168 -2.17 -7.25 7.68
CA SER A 168 -1.68 -7.44 9.04
C SER A 168 -1.30 -8.90 9.27
N LYS A 169 -0.30 -9.12 10.13
CA LYS A 169 0.12 -10.45 10.56
C LYS A 169 -1.07 -11.25 11.10
N SER A 170 -1.42 -12.38 10.47
CA SER A 170 -2.56 -13.18 10.91
C SER A 170 -2.21 -14.06 12.13
N LYS A 171 -3.23 -14.31 12.96
CA LYS A 171 -3.11 -15.15 14.17
C LYS A 171 -3.19 -16.65 13.86
N THR A 172 -3.73 -17.01 12.70
CA THR A 172 -3.93 -18.40 12.26
C THR A 172 -3.39 -18.56 10.84
N GLN A 173 -3.07 -19.79 10.45
CA GLN A 173 -2.64 -20.10 9.09
C GLN A 173 -3.69 -19.65 8.06
N VAL A 174 -3.22 -19.06 6.97
CA VAL A 174 -4.05 -18.62 5.83
C VAL A 174 -3.71 -19.49 4.62
N PHE A 175 -4.63 -20.37 4.25
CA PHE A 175 -4.46 -21.28 3.12
C PHE A 175 -5.08 -20.71 1.84
N TYR A 176 -4.30 -20.66 0.77
CA TYR A 176 -4.80 -20.42 -0.57
C TYR A 176 -5.58 -21.65 -1.07
N ASN A 177 -6.82 -21.43 -1.51
CA ASN A 177 -7.75 -22.49 -1.96
C ASN A 177 -7.87 -23.66 -0.97
N LYS A 178 -7.76 -23.39 0.34
CA LYS A 178 -7.84 -24.37 1.43
C LYS A 178 -6.73 -25.44 1.47
N SER A 179 -5.74 -25.39 0.58
CA SER A 179 -4.69 -26.43 0.50
C SER A 179 -3.29 -25.87 0.69
N ASP A 180 -3.00 -24.70 0.14
CA ASP A 180 -1.63 -24.25 -0.05
C ASP A 180 -1.26 -23.15 0.93
N LEU A 181 -0.21 -23.38 1.71
CA LEU A 181 0.36 -22.36 2.60
C LEU A 181 1.47 -21.62 1.86
N TYR A 182 1.25 -20.33 1.60
CA TYR A 182 2.26 -19.44 1.03
C TYR A 182 2.82 -18.54 2.12
N VAL A 183 4.14 -18.35 2.12
CA VAL A 183 4.87 -17.51 3.08
C VAL A 183 5.81 -16.59 2.32
N ARG A 184 5.91 -15.34 2.77
CA ARG A 184 6.84 -14.36 2.21
C ARG A 184 8.22 -14.49 2.87
N PHE A 185 9.27 -14.74 2.07
CA PHE A 185 10.67 -14.75 2.49
C PHE A 185 11.45 -13.73 1.66
N GLY A 186 11.85 -12.61 2.25
CA GLY A 186 12.43 -11.54 1.44
C GLY A 186 11.45 -11.09 0.33
N PRO A 187 11.91 -10.81 -0.90
CA PRO A 187 11.02 -10.43 -1.99
C PRO A 187 10.30 -11.62 -2.66
N SER A 188 10.50 -12.87 -2.22
CA SER A 188 9.82 -14.04 -2.80
C SER A 188 8.65 -14.52 -1.94
N THR A 189 7.61 -15.00 -2.60
CA THR A 189 6.50 -15.72 -1.98
C THR A 189 6.63 -17.19 -2.32
N GLU A 190 6.81 -18.03 -1.31
CA GLU A 190 7.12 -19.45 -1.48
C GLU A 190 5.99 -20.33 -0.93
N LYS A 191 5.71 -21.43 -1.62
CA LYS A 191 4.75 -22.45 -1.17
C LYS A 191 5.48 -23.42 -0.25
N LEU A 192 5.08 -23.48 1.01
CA LEU A 192 5.61 -24.46 1.94
C LEU A 192 4.97 -25.83 1.72
N VAL A 193 5.77 -26.89 1.80
CA VAL A 193 5.32 -28.28 1.67
C VAL A 193 6.04 -29.20 2.65
N GLY A 194 5.44 -30.35 2.95
CA GLY A 194 6.10 -31.41 3.72
C GLY A 194 6.58 -30.95 5.12
N PRO A 195 7.79 -31.37 5.54
CA PRO A 195 8.35 -31.04 6.86
C PRO A 195 8.44 -29.54 7.14
N GLU A 196 8.78 -28.73 6.13
CA GLU A 196 8.95 -27.28 6.27
C GLU A 196 7.61 -26.60 6.63
N LEU A 197 6.52 -27.00 5.97
CA LEU A 197 5.18 -26.51 6.31
C LEU A 197 4.85 -26.82 7.77
N ILE A 198 5.10 -28.05 8.22
CA ILE A 198 4.79 -28.49 9.58
C ILE A 198 5.60 -27.69 10.60
N GLN A 199 6.92 -27.58 10.38
CA GLN A 199 7.82 -26.84 11.25
C GLN A 199 7.43 -25.37 11.34
N TYR A 200 7.30 -24.70 10.20
CA TYR A 200 6.92 -23.29 10.15
C TYR A 200 5.58 -23.05 10.85
N SER A 201 4.59 -23.92 10.60
CA SER A 201 3.26 -23.78 11.19
C SER A 201 3.29 -23.89 12.71
N ASN A 202 4.10 -24.80 13.24
CA ASN A 202 4.28 -24.97 14.67
C ASN A 202 5.00 -23.79 15.32
N GLU A 203 6.05 -23.24 14.69
CA GLU A 203 6.80 -22.11 15.22
C GLU A 203 6.01 -20.80 15.16
N ARG A 204 5.27 -20.59 14.07
CA ARG A 204 4.61 -19.31 13.78
C ARG A 204 3.21 -19.17 14.37
N PHE A 205 2.47 -20.27 14.51
CA PHE A 205 1.04 -20.23 14.86
C PHE A 205 0.65 -21.06 16.09
N LYS A 206 1.58 -21.75 16.77
CA LYS A 206 1.24 -22.34 18.06
C LYS A 206 0.85 -21.24 19.04
N MET A 207 -0.28 -21.45 19.70
CA MET A 207 -0.67 -20.69 20.87
C MET A 207 0.24 -21.11 22.03
N ASN A 208 0.87 -20.14 22.68
CA ASN A 208 1.22 -20.29 24.10
C ASN A 208 -0.03 -20.07 24.93
#